data_AF-A0A359KHF6-F1
#
_entry.id   AF-A0A359KHF6-F1
#
_cell.length_a   1.000
_cell.length_b   1.000
_cell.length_c   1.000
_cell.angle_alpha   90.00
_cell.angle_beta   90.00
_cell.angle_gamma   90.00
#
_symmetry.space_group_name_H-M   'P 1'
#
loop_
_entity.id
_entity.type
_entity.pdbx_description
1 polymer ?
#
loop_
_entity_poly.entity_id
_entity_poly.type
_entity_poly.pdbx_seq_one_letter_code
_entity_poly.pdbx_strand_id
1 'polypeptide(L)'
;MLDLFRSDNVVVRSVPASDVSRWVVTFDNYGIGHGFDRPGFGQEFLRGAGISAIHVLGAREDWYQYPEMAAAMASVRQAVAGADRVMTYGSSMGGYAALRFADAAGANAALALSPQYSIDPRKAPFEKRWIQDSRRIRWLPEIDGRLTCAARPVVVFDPTAEDGRHIALIQKDIAITAISLPYVSHPATTYLGEVGLLKSLVLQTLSGELDGPAFNREGRLARRRSSLYISNLAQSQPSHRQGLALSLARLSVEKAPGNPLTGVALARILSRAGEHDQAVAEMERVTVLTRGDPNYLVHFVNALMAANRPAEALSTAREVVNAWPHMAHLHAWESAVLWAAGEYDAAVEATTRAITLDPQDKKYPRLLKNYRQKMAGTRVQPSGPWRWIRRWSASLARARPQSAP
;
A
#
# COMPACT_ATOMS: atom_id res chain seq x y z
N MET A 1 23.43 -21.32 8.31
CA MET A 1 22.13 -20.67 8.57
C MET A 1 21.55 -21.31 9.83
N LEU A 2 21.14 -20.51 10.81
CA LEU A 2 20.65 -20.99 12.11
C LEU A 2 19.52 -20.07 12.61
N ASP A 3 18.41 -20.63 13.09
CA ASP A 3 17.38 -19.86 13.77
C ASP A 3 17.82 -19.60 15.23
N LEU A 4 18.10 -18.34 15.55
CA LEU A 4 18.50 -17.88 16.89
C LEU A 4 17.30 -17.73 17.84
N PHE A 5 16.12 -17.51 17.27
CA PHE A 5 14.85 -17.39 17.97
C PHE A 5 13.73 -17.85 17.02
N ARG A 6 12.74 -18.54 17.56
CA ARG A 6 11.55 -18.96 16.81
C ARG A 6 10.32 -18.97 17.72
N SER A 7 9.25 -18.34 17.27
CA SER A 7 7.89 -18.45 17.78
C SER A 7 6.91 -18.64 16.62
N ASP A 8 5.62 -18.65 16.94
CA ASP A 8 4.56 -18.65 15.93
C ASP A 8 4.48 -17.34 15.14
N ASN A 9 4.95 -16.21 15.69
CA ASN A 9 4.85 -14.90 15.04
C ASN A 9 6.17 -14.35 14.50
N VAL A 10 7.32 -14.79 15.00
CA VAL A 10 8.61 -14.24 14.56
C VAL A 10 9.72 -15.29 14.56
N VAL A 11 10.56 -15.24 13.53
CA VAL A 11 11.81 -16.00 13.44
C VAL A 11 12.98 -15.04 13.30
N VAL A 12 14.01 -15.25 14.11
CA VAL A 12 15.31 -14.58 13.97
C VAL A 12 16.30 -15.58 13.40
N ARG A 13 16.76 -15.33 12.17
CA ARG A 13 17.61 -16.25 11.41
C ARG A 13 18.97 -15.65 11.12
N SER A 14 20.02 -16.30 11.60
CA SER A 14 21.41 -15.93 11.34
C SER A 14 21.95 -16.58 10.06
N VAL A 15 22.54 -15.74 9.22
CA VAL A 15 23.22 -16.10 7.98
C VAL A 15 24.60 -15.40 7.99
N PRO A 16 25.59 -15.97 8.70
CA PRO A 16 26.93 -15.39 8.76
C PRO A 16 27.64 -15.47 7.40
N ALA A 17 28.48 -14.48 7.13
CA ALA A 17 29.50 -14.46 6.09
C ALA A 17 30.90 -14.56 6.72
N SER A 18 31.95 -14.41 5.91
CA SER A 18 33.33 -14.41 6.41
C SER A 18 33.64 -13.21 7.31
N ASP A 19 33.03 -12.06 7.03
CA ASP A 19 33.14 -10.87 7.86
C ASP A 19 32.08 -10.89 8.97
N VAL A 20 32.51 -11.15 10.20
CA VAL A 20 31.66 -11.15 11.41
C VAL A 20 31.86 -9.91 12.27
N SER A 21 32.72 -8.94 11.88
CA SER A 21 32.84 -7.67 12.60
C SER A 21 31.75 -6.68 12.19
N ARG A 22 31.10 -6.91 11.05
CA ARG A 22 29.97 -6.11 10.54
C ARG A 22 28.73 -6.97 10.30
N TRP A 23 27.63 -6.59 10.94
CA TRP A 23 26.34 -7.28 10.82
C TRP A 23 25.25 -6.35 10.29
N VAL A 24 24.36 -6.93 9.48
CA VAL A 24 23.10 -6.27 9.09
C VAL A 24 21.92 -7.05 9.65
N VAL A 25 21.13 -6.39 10.49
CA VAL A 25 19.87 -6.91 11.03
C VAL A 25 18.74 -6.40 10.15
N THR A 26 18.06 -7.29 9.43
CA THR A 26 17.02 -6.92 8.47
C THR A 26 15.63 -7.23 8.97
N PHE A 27 14.67 -6.42 8.55
CA PHE A 27 13.25 -6.60 8.81
C PHE A 27 12.48 -6.67 7.50
N ASP A 28 11.62 -7.67 7.39
CA ASP A 28 10.70 -7.87 6.28
C ASP A 28 9.81 -6.65 6.04
N ASN A 29 9.62 -6.34 4.75
CA ASN A 29 8.65 -5.36 4.30
C ASN A 29 7.26 -6.01 4.09
N TYR A 30 6.25 -5.16 3.93
CA TYR A 30 4.90 -5.59 3.63
C TYR A 30 4.86 -6.41 2.34
N GLY A 31 4.18 -7.56 2.33
CA GLY A 31 3.94 -8.34 1.11
C GLY A 31 5.14 -9.14 0.59
N ILE A 32 6.21 -9.30 1.37
CA ILE A 32 7.35 -10.17 0.98
C ILE A 32 6.98 -11.67 0.92
N GLY A 33 5.87 -12.05 1.55
CA GLY A 33 5.37 -13.41 1.62
C GLY A 33 5.16 -13.90 3.05
N HIS A 34 4.21 -14.81 3.21
CA HIS A 34 3.86 -15.40 4.51
C HIS A 34 4.73 -16.62 4.85
N GLY A 35 4.84 -16.92 6.14
CA GLY A 35 5.62 -18.04 6.65
C GLY A 35 7.13 -17.78 6.70
N PHE A 36 7.86 -18.79 7.17
CA PHE A 36 9.29 -18.67 7.49
C PHE A 36 10.21 -19.46 6.54
N ASP A 37 9.65 -20.22 5.61
CA ASP A 37 10.37 -21.06 4.64
C ASP A 37 10.70 -20.27 3.37
N ARG A 38 11.29 -19.09 3.58
CA ARG A 38 11.75 -18.18 2.52
C ARG A 38 12.99 -17.40 2.98
N PRO A 39 13.73 -16.80 2.04
CA PRO A 39 14.75 -15.81 2.38
C PRO A 39 14.17 -14.62 3.13
N GLY A 40 14.97 -14.03 4.02
CA GLY A 40 14.65 -12.74 4.64
C GLY A 40 14.88 -11.57 3.68
N PHE A 41 14.32 -10.40 4.02
CA PHE A 41 14.56 -9.17 3.27
C PHE A 41 16.06 -8.89 3.06
N GLY A 42 16.46 -8.69 1.80
CA GLY A 42 17.84 -8.38 1.42
C GLY A 42 18.85 -9.53 1.56
N GLN A 43 18.44 -10.74 1.97
CA GLN A 43 19.34 -11.87 2.23
C GLN A 43 20.27 -12.18 1.06
N GLU A 44 19.73 -12.29 -0.15
CA GLU A 44 20.49 -12.65 -1.35
C GLU A 44 21.53 -11.57 -1.71
N PHE A 45 21.15 -10.30 -1.59
CA PHE A 45 22.05 -9.18 -1.80
C PHE A 45 23.19 -9.18 -0.78
N LEU A 46 22.87 -9.34 0.51
CA LEU A 46 23.87 -9.32 1.59
C LEU A 46 24.83 -10.50 1.47
N ARG A 47 24.30 -11.70 1.16
CA ARG A 47 25.11 -12.89 0.89
C ARG A 47 26.04 -12.68 -0.29
N GLY A 48 25.53 -12.16 -1.41
CA GLY A 48 26.33 -11.86 -2.59
C GLY A 48 27.39 -10.76 -2.35
N ALA A 49 27.17 -9.90 -1.37
CA ALA A 49 28.13 -8.89 -0.92
C ALA A 49 29.09 -9.38 0.18
N GLY A 50 28.98 -10.64 0.64
CA GLY A 50 29.81 -11.19 1.70
C GLY A 50 29.57 -10.59 3.08
N ILE A 51 28.35 -10.11 3.36
CA ILE A 51 27.98 -9.42 4.60
C ILE A 51 27.21 -10.38 5.51
N SER A 52 27.63 -10.49 6.78
CA SER A 52 26.90 -11.26 7.78
C SER A 52 25.55 -10.61 8.09
N ALA A 53 24.50 -11.42 8.11
CA ALA A 53 23.14 -10.91 8.29
C ALA A 53 22.35 -11.71 9.31
N ILE A 54 21.48 -11.01 10.05
CA ILE A 54 20.40 -11.60 10.83
C ILE A 54 19.08 -11.11 10.26
N HIS A 55 18.19 -12.02 9.91
CA HIS A 55 16.89 -11.71 9.34
C HIS A 55 15.81 -11.88 10.41
N VAL A 56 15.00 -10.85 10.62
CA VAL A 56 13.86 -10.86 11.55
C VAL A 56 12.58 -10.96 10.73
N LEU A 57 12.09 -12.19 10.59
CA LEU A 57 10.92 -12.51 9.77
C LEU A 57 9.66 -12.48 10.63
N GLY A 58 8.68 -11.67 10.23
CA GLY A 58 7.35 -11.67 10.84
C GLY A 58 6.43 -12.68 10.16
N ALA A 59 5.52 -13.30 10.91
CA ALA A 59 4.53 -14.24 10.37
C ALA A 59 3.54 -13.55 9.42
N ARG A 60 3.25 -12.26 9.67
CA ARG A 60 2.31 -11.45 8.92
C ARG A 60 2.61 -9.95 9.04
N GLU A 61 1.81 -9.13 8.38
CA GLU A 61 1.92 -7.67 8.30
C GLU A 61 1.40 -6.97 9.56
N ASP A 62 2.01 -7.26 10.71
CA ASP A 62 1.60 -6.75 12.03
C ASP A 62 2.46 -5.62 12.56
N TRP A 63 3.33 -5.03 11.72
CA TRP A 63 4.28 -4.01 12.16
C TRP A 63 5.07 -4.47 13.39
N TYR A 64 5.40 -5.77 13.45
CA TYR A 64 6.16 -6.39 14.54
C TYR A 64 5.55 -6.16 15.93
N GLN A 65 4.22 -6.00 16.03
CA GLN A 65 3.49 -5.89 17.29
C GLN A 65 3.32 -7.26 17.96
N TYR A 66 4.44 -7.94 18.23
CA TYR A 66 4.48 -9.25 18.87
C TYR A 66 5.06 -9.14 20.29
N PRO A 67 4.43 -9.75 21.31
CA PRO A 67 4.94 -9.71 22.70
C PRO A 67 6.36 -10.25 22.84
N GLU A 68 6.76 -11.20 22.00
CA GLU A 68 8.07 -11.83 22.03
C GLU A 68 9.19 -11.01 21.39
N MET A 69 8.92 -9.83 20.82
CA MET A 69 9.95 -9.02 20.14
C MET A 69 11.11 -8.65 21.06
N ALA A 70 10.88 -8.43 22.35
CA ALA A 70 11.95 -8.16 23.31
C ALA A 70 12.93 -9.34 23.43
N ALA A 71 12.42 -10.57 23.51
CA ALA A 71 13.24 -11.78 23.56
C ALA A 71 13.94 -12.03 22.22
N ALA A 72 13.24 -11.83 21.10
CA ALA A 72 13.80 -11.95 19.76
C ALA A 72 15.00 -10.98 19.56
N MET A 73 14.88 -9.72 19.97
CA MET A 73 15.97 -8.75 19.88
C MET A 73 17.11 -9.04 20.86
N ALA A 74 16.84 -9.64 22.02
CA ALA A 74 17.90 -10.11 22.91
C ALA A 74 18.76 -11.19 22.25
N SER A 75 18.15 -12.13 21.51
CA SER A 75 18.87 -13.14 20.73
C SER A 75 19.71 -12.50 19.61
N VAL A 76 19.18 -11.47 18.93
CA VAL A 76 19.96 -10.68 17.95
C VAL A 76 21.17 -10.05 18.61
N ARG A 77 20.97 -9.32 19.70
CA ARG A 77 22.03 -8.61 20.43
C ARG A 77 23.12 -9.54 20.94
N GLN A 78 22.74 -10.73 21.42
CA GLN A 78 23.69 -11.75 21.85
C GLN A 78 24.53 -12.27 20.68
N ALA A 79 23.91 -12.51 19.51
CA ALA A 79 24.60 -13.05 18.35
C ALA A 79 25.59 -12.06 17.71
N VAL A 80 25.33 -10.76 17.81
CA VAL A 80 26.23 -9.69 17.30
C VAL A 80 27.15 -9.12 18.37
N ALA A 81 27.19 -9.73 19.57
CA ALA A 81 28.03 -9.24 20.66
C ALA A 81 29.51 -9.26 20.25
N GLY A 82 30.18 -8.11 20.37
CA GLY A 82 31.58 -7.93 19.96
C GLY A 82 31.78 -7.52 18.50
N ALA A 83 30.71 -7.36 17.71
CA ALA A 83 30.81 -6.74 16.39
C ALA A 83 31.11 -5.24 16.51
N ASP A 84 31.98 -4.73 15.65
CA ASP A 84 32.32 -3.31 15.57
C ASP A 84 31.15 -2.48 15.02
N ARG A 85 30.39 -3.08 14.09
CA ARG A 85 29.30 -2.42 13.38
C ARG A 85 28.08 -3.31 13.29
N VAL A 86 26.94 -2.78 13.73
CA VAL A 86 25.64 -3.46 13.61
C VAL A 86 24.66 -2.45 13.03
N MET A 87 24.13 -2.76 11.85
CA MET A 87 23.17 -1.90 11.15
C MET A 87 21.78 -2.55 11.11
N THR A 88 20.74 -1.88 11.59
CA THR A 88 19.37 -2.29 11.24
C THR A 88 18.98 -1.78 9.85
N TYR A 89 18.24 -2.60 9.09
CA TYR A 89 17.87 -2.29 7.71
C TYR A 89 16.45 -2.75 7.38
N GLY A 90 15.63 -1.88 6.78
CA GLY A 90 14.31 -2.26 6.30
C GLY A 90 13.62 -1.21 5.43
N SER A 91 12.52 -1.64 4.79
CA SER A 91 11.69 -0.80 3.93
C SER A 91 10.23 -0.81 4.39
N SER A 92 9.54 0.33 4.37
CA SER A 92 8.12 0.44 4.75
C SER A 92 7.86 -0.06 6.19
N MET A 93 7.08 -1.12 6.37
CA MET A 93 6.91 -1.86 7.62
C MET A 93 8.25 -2.33 8.21
N GLY A 94 9.18 -2.80 7.37
CA GLY A 94 10.53 -3.15 7.83
C GLY A 94 11.34 -1.91 8.23
N GLY A 95 11.08 -0.76 7.62
CA GLY A 95 11.68 0.52 8.00
C GLY A 95 11.20 0.99 9.38
N TYR A 96 9.91 0.80 9.68
CA TYR A 96 9.36 0.99 11.03
C TYR A 96 10.12 0.16 12.07
N ALA A 97 10.32 -1.13 11.78
CA ALA A 97 11.00 -2.06 12.69
C ALA A 97 12.50 -1.75 12.81
N ALA A 98 13.16 -1.43 11.70
CA ALA A 98 14.58 -1.07 11.68
C ALA A 98 14.87 0.13 12.60
N LEU A 99 13.96 1.11 12.68
CA LEU A 99 14.10 2.23 13.59
C LEU A 99 13.79 1.84 15.04
N ARG A 100 12.68 1.14 15.29
CA ARG A 100 12.20 0.84 16.67
C ARG A 100 13.03 -0.19 17.41
N PHE A 101 13.66 -1.11 16.70
CA PHE A 101 14.45 -2.18 17.31
C PHE A 101 15.95 -1.96 17.19
N ALA A 102 16.41 -0.80 16.70
CA ALA A 102 17.84 -0.49 16.57
C ALA A 102 18.58 -0.66 17.91
N ASP A 103 18.12 0.02 18.96
CA ASP A 103 18.77 -0.03 20.28
C ASP A 103 18.71 -1.44 20.89
N ALA A 104 17.55 -2.11 20.77
CA ALA A 104 17.34 -3.45 21.32
C ALA A 104 18.22 -4.51 20.63
N ALA A 105 18.45 -4.37 19.33
CA ALA A 105 19.35 -5.22 18.54
C ALA A 105 20.84 -4.93 18.80
N GLY A 106 21.18 -3.89 19.57
CA GLY A 106 22.55 -3.43 19.76
C GLY A 106 23.14 -2.72 18.53
N ALA A 107 22.28 -2.13 17.69
CA ALA A 107 22.72 -1.45 16.47
C ALA A 107 23.35 -0.09 16.76
N ASN A 108 24.44 0.20 16.06
CA ASN A 108 25.11 1.51 16.04
C ASN A 108 24.99 2.21 14.68
N ALA A 109 24.20 1.64 13.77
CA ALA A 109 23.76 2.23 12.52
C ALA A 109 22.33 1.78 12.19
N ALA A 110 21.61 2.57 11.41
CA ALA A 110 20.27 2.21 10.95
C ALA A 110 19.99 2.82 9.57
N LEU A 111 19.44 2.03 8.67
CA LEU A 111 18.98 2.43 7.35
C LEU A 111 17.49 2.10 7.20
N ALA A 112 16.67 3.14 7.06
CA ALA A 112 15.23 2.98 6.87
C ALA A 112 14.78 3.60 5.54
N LEU A 113 14.14 2.80 4.70
CA LEU A 113 13.62 3.22 3.40
C LEU A 113 12.11 3.37 3.49
N SER A 114 11.59 4.57 3.21
CA SER A 114 10.16 4.90 3.34
C SER A 114 9.52 4.41 4.65
N PRO A 115 10.14 4.62 5.84
CA PRO A 115 9.59 4.10 7.08
C PRO A 115 8.25 4.76 7.41
N GLN A 116 7.31 3.97 7.90
CA GLN A 116 6.11 4.50 8.53
C GLN A 116 6.39 4.72 10.02
N TYR A 117 5.90 5.81 10.59
CA TYR A 117 6.05 6.08 12.03
C TYR A 117 5.14 5.16 12.87
N SER A 118 3.90 5.02 12.41
CA SER A 118 2.88 4.09 12.91
C SER A 118 1.76 4.02 11.88
N ILE A 119 1.02 2.90 11.84
CA ILE A 119 -0.23 2.80 11.07
C ILE A 119 -1.46 2.83 12.00
N ASP A 120 -1.28 3.05 13.31
CA ASP A 120 -2.38 3.26 14.26
C ASP A 120 -3.12 4.57 13.93
N PRO A 121 -4.43 4.54 13.61
CA PRO A 121 -5.21 5.74 13.32
C PRO A 121 -5.21 6.79 14.43
N ARG A 122 -4.91 6.39 15.67
CA ARG A 122 -4.78 7.32 16.81
C ARG A 122 -3.53 8.18 16.70
N LYS A 123 -2.46 7.69 16.07
CA LYS A 123 -1.17 8.38 15.90
C LYS A 123 -0.97 8.94 14.50
N ALA A 124 -1.38 8.17 13.50
CA ALA A 124 -1.28 8.54 12.09
C ALA A 124 -2.68 8.50 11.43
N PRO A 125 -3.61 9.40 11.82
CA PRO A 125 -4.96 9.42 11.24
C PRO A 125 -4.97 9.67 9.73
N PHE A 126 -3.89 10.22 9.17
CA PHE A 126 -3.72 10.41 7.73
C PHE A 126 -3.39 9.10 6.99
N GLU A 127 -2.87 8.08 7.66
CA GLU A 127 -2.51 6.82 7.03
C GLU A 127 -3.75 5.95 6.87
N LYS A 128 -4.18 5.77 5.61
CA LYS A 128 -5.40 5.03 5.26
C LYS A 128 -5.12 3.75 4.50
N ARG A 129 -3.88 3.55 4.01
CA ARG A 129 -3.51 2.42 3.14
C ARG A 129 -3.64 1.09 3.88
N TRP A 130 -3.37 1.08 5.18
CA TRP A 130 -3.27 -0.12 6.02
C TRP A 130 -4.36 -0.21 7.09
N ILE A 131 -5.54 0.37 6.84
CA ILE A 131 -6.58 0.48 7.87
C ILE A 131 -7.10 -0.89 8.34
N GLN A 132 -7.13 -1.88 7.46
CA GLN A 132 -7.60 -3.23 7.79
C GLN A 132 -6.60 -3.94 8.70
N ASP A 133 -5.30 -3.89 8.37
CA ASP A 133 -4.23 -4.40 9.22
C ASP A 133 -4.22 -3.71 10.57
N SER A 134 -4.29 -2.39 10.57
CA SER A 134 -4.25 -1.59 11.80
C SER A 134 -5.40 -1.91 12.77
N ARG A 135 -6.59 -2.23 12.26
CA ARG A 135 -7.75 -2.67 13.07
C ARG A 135 -7.57 -4.06 13.66
N ARG A 136 -6.80 -4.92 13.01
CA ARG A 136 -6.49 -6.29 13.44
C ARG A 136 -5.37 -6.31 14.49
N ILE A 137 -4.43 -5.37 14.39
CA ILE A 137 -3.25 -5.28 15.25
C ILE A 137 -3.63 -4.83 16.67
N ARG A 138 -3.14 -5.58 17.67
CA ARG A 138 -3.09 -5.12 19.06
C ARG A 138 -1.82 -4.29 19.26
N TRP A 139 -1.99 -2.98 19.41
CA TRP A 139 -0.88 -2.04 19.61
C TRP A 139 -0.27 -2.16 21.01
N LEU A 140 0.99 -2.58 21.08
CA LEU A 140 1.79 -2.73 22.30
C LEU A 140 2.49 -1.39 22.62
N PRO A 141 2.18 -0.73 23.76
CA PRO A 141 2.74 0.57 24.12
C PRO A 141 4.26 0.63 24.13
N GLU A 142 4.92 -0.47 24.52
CA GLU A 142 6.37 -0.63 24.58
C GLU A 142 7.05 -0.62 23.20
N ILE A 143 6.34 -1.01 22.14
CA ILE A 143 6.85 -0.98 20.76
C ILE A 143 6.38 0.28 20.04
N ASP A 144 5.07 0.56 20.08
CA ASP A 144 4.48 1.64 19.31
C ASP A 144 4.64 3.01 19.97
N GLY A 145 5.21 3.09 21.18
CA GLY A 145 5.47 4.32 21.92
C GLY A 145 6.37 5.34 21.21
N ARG A 146 6.87 6.32 21.97
CA ARG A 146 7.82 7.31 21.46
C ARG A 146 9.02 6.60 20.85
N LEU A 147 9.42 6.99 19.65
CA LEU A 147 10.56 6.37 18.98
C LEU A 147 11.87 6.78 19.68
N THR A 148 12.74 5.81 19.94
CA THR A 148 14.11 6.03 20.41
C THR A 148 15.08 5.32 19.48
N CYS A 149 16.24 5.96 19.24
CA CYS A 149 17.34 5.38 18.50
C CYS A 149 18.60 6.16 18.88
N ALA A 150 19.56 5.49 19.51
CA ALA A 150 20.81 6.11 19.94
C ALA A 150 21.70 6.47 18.74
N ALA A 151 21.67 5.64 17.70
CA ALA A 151 22.29 5.96 16.42
C ALA A 151 21.50 7.05 15.69
N ARG A 152 22.17 7.80 14.81
CA ARG A 152 21.50 8.70 13.87
C ARG A 152 21.14 7.94 12.59
N PRO A 153 19.89 7.49 12.39
CA PRO A 153 19.51 6.69 11.22
C PRO A 153 19.60 7.48 9.93
N VAL A 154 19.96 6.79 8.85
CA VAL A 154 19.77 7.25 7.47
C VAL A 154 18.36 6.91 7.04
N VAL A 155 17.59 7.92 6.62
CA VAL A 155 16.19 7.76 6.23
C VAL A 155 15.97 8.28 4.83
N VAL A 156 15.56 7.40 3.91
CA VAL A 156 15.20 7.77 2.52
C VAL A 156 13.69 7.83 2.39
N PHE A 157 13.15 8.90 1.79
CA PHE A 157 11.70 9.05 1.66
C PHE A 157 11.29 10.01 0.54
N ASP A 158 10.03 9.87 0.12
CA ASP A 158 9.34 10.85 -0.72
C ASP A 158 8.63 11.92 0.14
N PRO A 159 9.01 13.21 0.07
CA PRO A 159 8.36 14.27 0.85
C PRO A 159 6.95 14.64 0.36
N THR A 160 6.50 14.19 -0.82
CA THR A 160 5.32 14.75 -1.50
C THR A 160 3.98 14.10 -1.09
N ALA A 161 3.99 13.10 -0.20
CA ALA A 161 2.82 12.28 0.14
C ALA A 161 2.80 11.85 1.64
N GLU A 162 2.27 10.66 1.94
CA GLU A 162 2.19 10.08 3.29
C GLU A 162 3.56 9.88 3.94
N ASP A 163 4.58 9.51 3.16
CA ASP A 163 5.94 9.30 3.64
C ASP A 163 6.50 10.55 4.32
N GLY A 164 6.33 11.74 3.72
CA GLY A 164 6.73 13.01 4.34
C GLY A 164 6.04 13.28 5.69
N ARG A 165 4.78 12.86 5.84
CA ARG A 165 4.04 12.99 7.11
C ARG A 165 4.54 12.01 8.17
N HIS A 166 4.91 10.79 7.78
CA HIS A 166 5.57 9.83 8.67
C HIS A 166 6.93 10.34 9.13
N ILE A 167 7.73 10.90 8.21
CA ILE A 167 9.04 11.46 8.55
C ILE A 167 8.90 12.66 9.50
N ALA A 168 7.89 13.50 9.32
CA ALA A 168 7.63 14.60 10.25
C ALA A 168 7.31 14.11 11.67
N LEU A 169 6.72 12.93 11.84
CA LEU A 169 6.53 12.31 13.17
C LEU A 169 7.83 11.72 13.71
N ILE A 170 8.61 11.02 12.86
CA ILE A 170 9.92 10.48 13.23
C ILE A 170 10.87 11.58 13.71
N GLN A 171 10.92 12.71 13.01
CA GLN A 171 11.78 13.86 13.33
C GLN A 171 11.40 14.59 14.63
N LYS A 172 10.18 14.38 15.15
CA LYS A 172 9.81 14.88 16.49
C LYS A 172 10.44 14.05 17.61
N ASP A 173 10.72 12.78 17.33
CA ASP A 173 11.22 11.84 18.32
C ASP A 173 12.74 11.69 18.26
N ILE A 174 13.32 11.61 17.06
CA ILE A 174 14.76 11.37 16.86
C ILE A 174 15.37 12.24 15.76
N ALA A 175 16.68 12.49 15.85
CA ALA A 175 17.44 13.11 14.78
C ALA A 175 17.74 12.10 13.66
N ILE A 176 17.69 12.54 12.40
CA ILE A 176 17.92 11.66 11.24
C ILE A 176 18.92 12.28 10.25
N THR A 177 19.54 11.44 9.41
CA THR A 177 20.18 11.83 8.17
C THR A 177 19.18 11.65 7.03
N ALA A 178 18.57 12.75 6.60
CA ALA A 178 17.45 12.74 5.65
C ALA A 178 17.91 12.73 4.19
N ILE A 179 17.50 11.70 3.44
CA ILE A 179 17.63 11.61 1.98
C ILE A 179 16.24 11.84 1.37
N SER A 180 15.94 13.10 1.04
CA SER A 180 14.63 13.53 0.54
C SER A 180 14.59 13.56 -0.99
N LEU A 181 13.84 12.62 -1.57
CA LEU A 181 13.71 12.39 -3.01
C LEU A 181 12.23 12.54 -3.43
N PRO A 182 11.81 13.71 -3.94
CA PRO A 182 10.44 13.92 -4.41
C PRO A 182 10.03 12.99 -5.56
N TYR A 183 8.76 12.56 -5.55
CA TYR A 183 8.13 11.75 -6.61
C TYR A 183 8.74 10.35 -6.85
N VAL A 184 9.50 9.83 -5.89
CA VAL A 184 10.00 8.44 -5.96
C VAL A 184 8.96 7.42 -5.48
N SER A 185 7.86 7.89 -4.87
CA SER A 185 6.78 7.08 -4.29
C SER A 185 7.23 6.13 -3.17
N HIS A 186 6.30 5.34 -2.67
CA HIS A 186 6.49 4.36 -1.61
C HIS A 186 6.51 2.93 -2.19
N PRO A 187 7.54 2.11 -1.89
CA PRO A 187 8.80 2.46 -1.24
C PRO A 187 9.82 3.08 -2.20
N ALA A 188 10.73 3.90 -1.68
CA ALA A 188 11.83 4.49 -2.44
C ALA A 188 12.87 3.47 -2.99
N THR A 189 12.80 2.20 -2.56
CA THR A 189 13.70 1.12 -3.00
C THR A 189 13.68 0.91 -4.51
N THR A 190 12.51 0.95 -5.13
CA THR A 190 12.38 0.70 -6.58
C THR A 190 13.12 1.77 -7.38
N TYR A 191 12.92 3.04 -7.01
CA TYR A 191 13.65 4.15 -7.60
C TYR A 191 15.18 3.98 -7.47
N LEU A 192 15.65 3.73 -6.24
CA LEU A 192 17.08 3.56 -5.96
C LEU A 192 17.70 2.38 -6.73
N GLY A 193 16.93 1.31 -6.93
CA GLY A 193 17.31 0.17 -7.76
C GLY A 193 17.45 0.56 -9.24
N GLU A 194 16.43 1.20 -9.81
CA GLU A 194 16.43 1.65 -11.22
C GLU A 194 17.61 2.58 -11.54
N VAL A 195 18.01 3.44 -10.59
CA VAL A 195 19.10 4.39 -10.80
C VAL A 195 20.47 3.89 -10.32
N GLY A 196 20.56 2.65 -9.85
CA GLY A 196 21.82 2.01 -9.45
C GLY A 196 22.41 2.50 -8.12
N LEU A 197 21.63 3.18 -7.28
CA LEU A 197 22.10 3.78 -6.02
C LEU A 197 21.75 2.96 -4.77
N LEU A 198 20.92 1.92 -4.89
CA LEU A 198 20.52 1.12 -3.73
C LEU A 198 21.70 0.39 -3.08
N LYS A 199 22.57 -0.23 -3.89
CA LYS A 199 23.75 -0.95 -3.39
C LYS A 199 24.72 -0.01 -2.67
N SER A 200 25.07 1.12 -3.28
CA SER A 200 25.99 2.09 -2.67
C SER A 200 25.43 2.65 -1.37
N LEU A 201 24.13 2.95 -1.31
CA LEU A 201 23.47 3.40 -0.08
C LEU A 201 23.64 2.41 1.07
N VAL A 202 23.32 1.14 0.85
CA VAL A 202 23.39 0.11 1.90
C VAL A 202 24.83 -0.06 2.37
N LEU A 203 25.79 -0.16 1.45
CA LEU A 203 27.20 -0.37 1.78
C LEU A 203 27.84 0.83 2.48
N GLN A 204 27.59 2.06 2.02
CA GLN A 204 28.15 3.27 2.63
C GLN A 204 27.50 3.57 4.00
N THR A 205 26.23 3.21 4.20
CA THR A 205 25.61 3.33 5.52
C THR A 205 26.20 2.30 6.48
N LEU A 206 26.44 1.07 6.01
CA LEU A 206 27.09 0.02 6.80
C LEU A 206 28.52 0.42 7.17
N SER A 207 29.33 0.92 6.23
CA SER A 207 30.72 1.35 6.54
C SER A 207 30.79 2.62 7.39
N GLY A 208 29.74 3.44 7.40
CA GLY A 208 29.72 4.74 8.08
C GLY A 208 30.30 5.88 7.24
N GLU A 209 30.56 5.64 5.96
CA GLU A 209 31.17 6.60 5.03
C GLU A 209 30.14 7.42 4.24
N LEU A 210 28.84 7.19 4.45
CA LEU A 210 27.78 7.89 3.71
C LEU A 210 27.79 9.40 3.99
N ASP A 211 28.13 10.20 2.98
CA ASP A 211 27.79 11.63 2.93
C ASP A 211 26.33 11.79 2.47
N GLY A 212 25.43 11.97 3.44
CA GLY A 212 24.00 12.12 3.19
C GLY A 212 23.64 13.26 2.22
N PRO A 213 24.13 14.49 2.44
CA PRO A 213 23.96 15.59 1.48
C PRO A 213 24.44 15.27 0.06
N ALA A 214 25.61 14.64 -0.11
CA ALA A 214 26.10 14.26 -1.43
C ALA A 214 25.22 13.18 -2.08
N PHE A 215 24.85 12.14 -1.33
CA PHE A 215 23.98 11.08 -1.82
C PHE A 215 22.60 11.63 -2.24
N ASN A 216 22.05 12.56 -1.48
CA ASN A 216 20.77 13.20 -1.83
C ASN A 216 20.88 14.02 -3.14
N ARG A 217 21.98 14.75 -3.35
CA ARG A 217 22.24 15.45 -4.63
C ARG A 217 22.36 14.47 -5.79
N GLU A 218 23.14 13.41 -5.63
CA GLU A 218 23.31 12.36 -6.65
C GLU A 218 21.96 11.70 -6.98
N GLY A 219 21.21 11.30 -5.96
CA GLY A 219 19.86 10.76 -6.07
C GLY A 219 18.93 11.69 -6.84
N ARG A 220 18.99 13.01 -6.64
CA ARG A 220 18.19 13.96 -7.41
C ARG A 220 18.66 14.06 -8.86
N LEU A 221 19.95 14.12 -9.13
CA LEU A 221 20.49 14.21 -10.50
C LEU A 221 20.12 12.97 -11.34
N ALA A 222 20.05 11.82 -10.70
CA ALA A 222 19.68 10.54 -11.30
C ALA A 222 18.22 10.42 -11.78
N ARG A 223 17.32 11.31 -11.35
CA ARG A 223 15.85 11.14 -11.43
C ARG A 223 15.29 10.81 -12.81
N ARG A 224 15.88 11.37 -13.87
CA ARG A 224 15.44 11.16 -15.25
C ARG A 224 15.78 9.77 -15.81
N ARG A 225 16.63 9.01 -15.13
CA ARG A 225 16.98 7.63 -15.49
C ARG A 225 15.87 6.64 -15.07
N SER A 226 15.09 6.98 -14.06
CA SER A 226 14.03 6.12 -13.52
C SER A 226 12.74 6.27 -14.31
N SER A 227 12.25 5.15 -14.84
CA SER A 227 10.94 5.08 -15.49
C SER A 227 9.81 5.32 -14.48
N LEU A 228 9.97 4.80 -13.26
CA LEU A 228 9.03 4.97 -12.17
C LEU A 228 8.90 6.44 -11.77
N TYR A 229 10.01 7.16 -11.61
CA TYR A 229 10.00 8.60 -11.31
C TYR A 229 9.22 9.39 -12.36
N ILE A 230 9.46 9.12 -13.65
CA ILE A 230 8.74 9.79 -14.74
C ILE A 230 7.25 9.46 -14.67
N SER A 231 6.89 8.20 -14.39
CA SER A 231 5.49 7.79 -14.22
C SER A 231 4.83 8.55 -13.06
N ASN A 232 5.48 8.61 -11.90
CA ASN A 232 4.98 9.30 -10.70
C ASN A 232 4.81 10.79 -10.93
N LEU A 233 5.78 11.42 -11.62
CA LEU A 233 5.70 12.80 -12.04
C LEU A 233 4.53 13.01 -13.01
N ALA A 234 4.26 12.08 -13.92
CA ALA A 234 3.08 12.11 -14.77
C ALA A 234 1.78 12.09 -13.94
N GLN A 235 1.72 11.24 -12.90
CA GLN A 235 0.54 11.13 -12.04
C GLN A 235 0.29 12.36 -11.17
N SER A 236 1.36 13.10 -10.83
CA SER A 236 1.29 14.30 -9.99
C SER A 236 0.94 15.56 -10.75
N GLN A 237 0.87 15.50 -12.09
CA GLN A 237 0.47 16.66 -12.88
C GLN A 237 -0.98 17.06 -12.57
N PRO A 238 -1.26 18.36 -12.41
CA PRO A 238 -2.62 18.85 -12.20
C PRO A 238 -3.47 18.65 -13.46
N SER A 239 -4.80 18.66 -13.31
CA SER A 239 -5.76 18.43 -14.41
C SER A 239 -5.56 19.34 -15.61
N HIS A 240 -5.23 20.62 -15.40
CA HIS A 240 -4.97 21.58 -16.48
C HIS A 240 -3.68 21.28 -17.27
N ARG A 241 -2.80 20.39 -16.79
CA ARG A 241 -1.58 19.93 -17.48
C ARG A 241 -1.71 18.50 -18.00
N GLN A 242 -2.92 18.09 -18.38
CA GLN A 242 -3.20 16.75 -18.87
C GLN A 242 -2.32 16.33 -20.06
N GLY A 243 -2.04 17.25 -21.00
CA GLY A 243 -1.13 16.96 -22.12
C GLY A 243 0.27 16.56 -21.64
N LEU A 244 0.84 17.30 -20.69
CA LEU A 244 2.13 16.96 -20.08
C LEU A 244 2.08 15.63 -19.32
N ALA A 245 0.99 15.38 -18.57
CA ALA A 245 0.78 14.11 -17.88
C ALA A 245 0.84 12.94 -18.87
N LEU A 246 0.14 13.06 -19.99
CA LEU A 246 0.11 12.02 -21.02
C LEU A 246 1.48 11.84 -21.68
N SER A 247 2.18 12.92 -22.05
CA SER A 247 3.53 12.83 -22.63
C SER A 247 4.53 12.17 -21.68
N LEU A 248 4.50 12.50 -20.39
CA LEU A 248 5.37 11.87 -19.39
C LEU A 248 5.03 10.39 -19.20
N ALA A 249 3.74 10.03 -19.18
CA ALA A 249 3.32 8.64 -19.03
C ALA A 249 3.74 7.78 -20.22
N ARG A 250 3.58 8.29 -21.45
CA ARG A 250 4.04 7.61 -22.67
C ARG A 250 5.56 7.44 -22.68
N LEU A 251 6.31 8.49 -22.30
CA LEU A 251 7.77 8.41 -22.16
C LEU A 251 8.22 7.37 -21.11
N SER A 252 7.48 7.23 -20.01
CA SER A 252 7.78 6.22 -18.99
C SER A 252 7.64 4.80 -19.53
N VAL A 253 6.58 4.52 -20.30
CA VAL A 253 6.39 3.22 -20.98
C VAL A 253 7.45 2.98 -22.04
N GLU A 254 7.81 3.98 -22.84
CA GLU A 254 8.88 3.88 -23.85
C GLU A 254 10.22 3.52 -23.21
N LYS A 255 10.55 4.11 -22.06
CA LYS A 255 11.80 3.84 -21.34
C LYS A 255 11.87 2.46 -20.70
N ALA A 256 10.72 1.92 -20.30
CA ALA A 256 10.66 0.62 -19.64
C ALA A 256 9.38 -0.12 -20.05
N PRO A 257 9.31 -0.64 -21.29
CA PRO A 257 8.11 -1.30 -21.80
C PRO A 257 7.82 -2.62 -21.08
N GLY A 258 8.85 -3.25 -20.51
CA GLY A 258 8.73 -4.45 -19.67
C GLY A 258 8.44 -4.19 -18.19
N ASN A 259 8.28 -2.92 -17.77
CA ASN A 259 7.86 -2.60 -16.40
C ASN A 259 6.33 -2.40 -16.37
N PRO A 260 5.55 -3.27 -15.70
CA PRO A 260 4.10 -3.16 -15.71
C PRO A 260 3.58 -1.89 -15.03
N LEU A 261 4.33 -1.31 -14.08
CA LEU A 261 3.91 -0.11 -13.36
C LEU A 261 3.84 1.13 -14.28
N THR A 262 4.67 1.20 -15.31
CA THR A 262 4.63 2.31 -16.29
C THR A 262 3.36 2.24 -17.12
N GLY A 263 2.96 1.04 -17.54
CA GLY A 263 1.70 0.80 -18.26
C GLY A 263 0.46 1.10 -17.40
N VAL A 264 0.45 0.66 -16.14
CA VAL A 264 -0.62 1.02 -15.19
C VAL A 264 -0.75 2.54 -15.02
N ALA A 265 0.38 3.24 -14.90
CA ALA A 265 0.38 4.70 -14.78
C ALA A 265 -0.19 5.37 -16.03
N LEU A 266 0.17 4.90 -17.23
CA LEU A 266 -0.35 5.38 -18.50
C LEU A 266 -1.85 5.12 -18.64
N ALA A 267 -2.32 3.89 -18.39
CA ALA A 267 -3.74 3.55 -18.46
C ALA A 267 -4.61 4.42 -17.53
N ARG A 268 -4.13 4.69 -16.31
CA ARG A 268 -4.85 5.58 -15.38
C ARG A 268 -4.89 7.03 -15.86
N ILE A 269 -3.84 7.51 -16.54
CA ILE A 269 -3.80 8.86 -17.10
C ILE A 269 -4.71 8.96 -18.33
N LEU A 270 -4.69 7.96 -19.21
CA LEU A 270 -5.62 7.82 -20.35
C LEU A 270 -7.07 7.80 -19.88
N SER A 271 -7.39 7.02 -18.84
CA SER A 271 -8.73 6.96 -18.25
C SER A 271 -9.22 8.34 -17.76
N ARG A 272 -8.32 9.13 -17.13
CA ARG A 272 -8.64 10.51 -16.71
C ARG A 272 -8.77 11.49 -17.87
N ALA A 273 -8.20 11.16 -19.03
CA ALA A 273 -8.33 11.91 -20.28
C ALA A 273 -9.56 11.54 -21.09
N GLY A 274 -10.37 10.57 -20.63
CA GLY A 274 -11.50 10.07 -21.40
C GLY A 274 -11.10 9.14 -22.55
N GLU A 275 -9.80 8.84 -22.70
CA GLU A 275 -9.27 7.91 -23.70
C GLU A 275 -9.41 6.46 -23.18
N HIS A 276 -10.65 6.06 -22.89
CA HIS A 276 -10.95 4.82 -22.16
C HIS A 276 -10.54 3.57 -22.92
N ASP A 277 -10.76 3.50 -24.23
CA ASP A 277 -10.38 2.33 -25.04
C ASP A 277 -8.86 2.14 -25.09
N GLN A 278 -8.10 3.24 -25.17
CA GLN A 278 -6.63 3.16 -25.09
C GLN A 278 -6.18 2.73 -23.68
N ALA A 279 -6.87 3.17 -22.63
CA ALA A 279 -6.57 2.73 -21.27
C ALA A 279 -6.79 1.22 -21.10
N VAL A 280 -7.87 0.69 -21.67
CA VAL A 280 -8.17 -0.76 -21.68
C VAL A 280 -7.10 -1.51 -22.45
N ALA A 281 -6.76 -1.07 -23.67
CA ALA A 281 -5.72 -1.71 -24.49
C ALA A 281 -4.33 -1.74 -23.79
N GLU A 282 -3.97 -0.65 -23.10
CA GLU A 282 -2.72 -0.63 -22.33
C GLU A 282 -2.77 -1.61 -21.14
N MET A 283 -3.93 -1.75 -20.48
CA MET A 283 -4.08 -2.74 -19.41
C MET A 283 -4.12 -4.19 -19.91
N GLU A 284 -4.63 -4.45 -21.11
CA GLU A 284 -4.51 -5.77 -21.77
C GLU A 284 -3.04 -6.13 -21.95
N ARG A 285 -2.22 -5.18 -22.43
CA ARG A 285 -0.76 -5.35 -22.55
C ARG A 285 -0.10 -5.65 -21.20
N VAL A 286 -0.47 -4.92 -20.14
CA VAL A 286 0.03 -5.16 -18.78
C VAL A 286 -0.38 -6.54 -18.26
N THR A 287 -1.60 -6.98 -18.54
CA THR A 287 -2.11 -8.30 -18.13
C THR A 287 -1.32 -9.42 -18.78
N VAL A 288 -0.98 -9.30 -20.08
CA VAL A 288 -0.10 -10.25 -20.78
C VAL A 288 1.30 -10.27 -20.17
N LEU A 289 1.90 -9.09 -19.93
CA LEU A 289 3.24 -8.96 -19.35
C LEU A 289 3.35 -9.61 -17.96
N THR A 290 2.28 -9.50 -17.18
CA THR A 290 2.21 -9.99 -15.79
C THR A 290 1.59 -11.37 -15.66
N ARG A 291 1.20 -12.00 -16.78
CA ARG A 291 0.54 -13.31 -16.82
C ARG A 291 -0.71 -13.38 -15.93
N GLY A 292 -1.47 -12.29 -15.88
CA GLY A 292 -2.69 -12.22 -15.08
C GLY A 292 -2.48 -12.11 -13.58
N ASP A 293 -1.35 -11.58 -13.10
CA ASP A 293 -1.15 -11.34 -11.67
C ASP A 293 -2.29 -10.45 -11.11
N PRO A 294 -3.04 -10.93 -10.09
CA PRO A 294 -4.17 -10.21 -9.50
C PRO A 294 -3.86 -8.78 -9.05
N ASN A 295 -2.59 -8.45 -8.74
CA ASN A 295 -2.17 -7.09 -8.36
C ASN A 295 -2.40 -6.07 -9.47
N TYR A 296 -2.33 -6.52 -10.72
CA TYR A 296 -2.52 -5.67 -11.89
C TYR A 296 -3.94 -5.77 -12.45
N LEU A 297 -4.63 -6.89 -12.21
CA LEU A 297 -6.02 -7.10 -12.64
C LEU A 297 -7.01 -6.10 -12.02
N VAL A 298 -6.77 -5.63 -10.79
CA VAL A 298 -7.55 -4.54 -10.17
C VAL A 298 -7.54 -3.29 -11.06
N HIS A 299 -6.38 -2.94 -11.62
CA HIS A 299 -6.24 -1.78 -12.50
C HIS A 299 -6.92 -2.00 -13.85
N PHE A 300 -6.93 -3.24 -14.35
CA PHE A 300 -7.60 -3.58 -15.60
C PHE A 300 -9.13 -3.46 -15.47
N VAL A 301 -9.69 -4.04 -14.41
CA VAL A 301 -11.12 -3.88 -14.08
C VAL A 301 -11.48 -2.40 -13.91
N ASN A 302 -10.64 -1.61 -13.24
CA ASN A 302 -10.91 -0.17 -13.10
C ASN A 302 -10.90 0.56 -14.46
N ALA A 303 -10.05 0.16 -15.41
CA ALA A 303 -10.05 0.70 -16.77
C ALA A 303 -11.34 0.31 -17.54
N LEU A 304 -11.77 -0.96 -17.43
CA LEU A 304 -13.05 -1.43 -18.02
C LEU A 304 -14.25 -0.69 -17.43
N MET A 305 -14.26 -0.47 -16.11
CA MET A 305 -15.30 0.30 -15.44
C MET A 305 -15.34 1.76 -15.91
N ALA A 306 -14.17 2.39 -16.11
CA ALA A 306 -14.08 3.74 -16.68
C ALA A 306 -14.56 3.79 -18.14
N ALA A 307 -14.35 2.72 -18.91
CA ALA A 307 -14.86 2.55 -20.27
C ALA A 307 -16.35 2.20 -20.34
N ASN A 308 -17.08 2.18 -19.22
CA ASN A 308 -18.48 1.76 -19.13
C ASN A 308 -18.72 0.33 -19.67
N ARG A 309 -17.76 -0.57 -19.42
CA ARG A 309 -17.79 -2.00 -19.80
C ARG A 309 -17.84 -2.93 -18.58
N PRO A 310 -18.81 -2.77 -17.65
CA PRO A 310 -18.82 -3.51 -16.38
C PRO A 310 -19.06 -5.03 -16.56
N ALA A 311 -19.80 -5.45 -17.59
CA ALA A 311 -20.05 -6.86 -17.86
C ALA A 311 -18.76 -7.64 -18.16
N GLU A 312 -17.82 -7.03 -18.89
CA GLU A 312 -16.52 -7.62 -19.21
C GLU A 312 -15.60 -7.70 -17.99
N ALA A 313 -15.79 -6.81 -17.03
CA ALA A 313 -14.98 -6.77 -15.82
C ALA A 313 -15.33 -7.85 -14.79
N LEU A 314 -16.52 -8.47 -14.88
CA LEU A 314 -17.05 -9.38 -13.85
C LEU A 314 -16.15 -10.59 -13.57
N SER A 315 -15.68 -11.27 -14.62
CA SER A 315 -14.84 -12.46 -14.47
C SER A 315 -13.52 -12.12 -13.79
N THR A 316 -12.87 -11.05 -14.25
CA THR A 316 -11.61 -10.56 -13.72
C THR A 316 -11.75 -10.03 -12.29
N ALA A 317 -12.87 -9.38 -11.95
CA ALA A 317 -13.15 -8.92 -10.60
C ALA A 317 -13.29 -10.09 -9.60
N ARG A 318 -13.99 -11.15 -10.01
CA ARG A 318 -14.10 -12.39 -9.22
C ARG A 318 -12.74 -13.07 -9.03
N GLU A 319 -11.90 -13.11 -10.06
CA GLU A 319 -10.55 -13.65 -9.98
C GLU A 319 -9.70 -12.92 -8.92
N VAL A 320 -9.74 -11.59 -8.92
CA VAL A 320 -9.07 -10.76 -7.90
C VAL A 320 -9.57 -11.07 -6.48
N VAL A 321 -10.88 -11.16 -6.29
CA VAL A 321 -11.46 -11.45 -4.96
C VAL A 321 -11.13 -12.87 -4.51
N ASN A 322 -11.11 -13.84 -5.42
CA ASN A 322 -10.75 -15.22 -5.12
C ASN A 322 -9.27 -15.38 -4.77
N ALA A 323 -8.39 -14.56 -5.33
CA ALA A 323 -6.98 -14.51 -4.95
C ALA A 323 -6.80 -13.99 -3.51
N TRP A 324 -7.66 -13.07 -3.07
CA TRP A 324 -7.57 -12.44 -1.74
C TRP A 324 -8.92 -12.36 -1.01
N PRO A 325 -9.50 -13.52 -0.64
CA PRO A 325 -10.88 -13.58 -0.15
C PRO A 325 -11.07 -12.97 1.24
N HIS A 326 -9.98 -12.66 1.94
CA HIS A 326 -9.98 -12.06 3.28
C HIS A 326 -9.96 -10.51 3.25
N MET A 327 -9.74 -9.90 2.09
CA MET A 327 -9.65 -8.44 1.95
C MET A 327 -11.04 -7.83 1.80
N ALA A 328 -11.61 -7.29 2.89
CA ALA A 328 -12.98 -6.76 2.88
C ALA A 328 -13.20 -5.65 1.83
N HIS A 329 -12.15 -4.89 1.50
CA HIS A 329 -12.25 -3.80 0.54
C HIS A 329 -12.37 -4.31 -0.90
N LEU A 330 -11.84 -5.50 -1.21
CA LEU A 330 -12.00 -6.11 -2.53
C LEU A 330 -13.42 -6.64 -2.75
N HIS A 331 -14.07 -7.18 -1.71
CA HIS A 331 -15.49 -7.53 -1.78
C HIS A 331 -16.38 -6.29 -2.00
N ALA A 332 -16.07 -5.17 -1.33
CA ALA A 332 -16.77 -3.92 -1.57
C ALA A 332 -16.49 -3.34 -2.97
N TRP A 333 -15.26 -3.49 -3.47
CA TRP A 333 -14.89 -3.10 -4.83
C TRP A 333 -15.61 -3.95 -5.89
N GLU A 334 -15.63 -5.28 -5.74
CA GLU A 334 -16.39 -6.18 -6.61
C GLU A 334 -17.89 -5.87 -6.58
N SER A 335 -18.44 -5.55 -5.40
CA SER A 335 -19.84 -5.14 -5.30
C SER A 335 -20.19 -3.93 -6.18
N ALA A 336 -19.25 -3.00 -6.37
CA ALA A 336 -19.43 -1.86 -7.25
C ALA A 336 -19.40 -2.26 -8.73
N VAL A 337 -18.58 -3.24 -9.10
CA VAL A 337 -18.55 -3.83 -10.45
C VAL A 337 -19.86 -4.57 -10.74
N LEU A 338 -20.30 -5.45 -9.82
CA LEU A 338 -21.56 -6.18 -9.90
C LEU A 338 -22.75 -5.24 -10.04
N TRP A 339 -22.79 -4.19 -9.23
CA TRP A 339 -23.86 -3.19 -9.30
C TRP A 339 -23.91 -2.49 -10.66
N ALA A 340 -22.76 -2.11 -11.22
CA ALA A 340 -22.69 -1.46 -12.53
C ALA A 340 -23.07 -2.42 -13.67
N ALA A 341 -22.82 -3.72 -13.52
CA ALA A 341 -23.22 -4.74 -14.47
C ALA A 341 -24.72 -5.13 -14.38
N GLY A 342 -25.46 -4.60 -13.40
CA GLY A 342 -26.87 -4.93 -13.17
C GLY A 342 -27.11 -6.15 -12.27
N GLU A 343 -26.04 -6.76 -11.73
CA GLU A 343 -26.09 -7.91 -10.84
C GLU A 343 -26.37 -7.47 -9.39
N TYR A 344 -27.55 -6.88 -9.16
CA TYR A 344 -27.86 -6.17 -7.92
C TYR A 344 -27.89 -7.05 -6.67
N ASP A 345 -28.44 -8.27 -6.77
CA ASP A 345 -28.50 -9.19 -5.63
C ASP A 345 -27.08 -9.66 -5.25
N ALA A 346 -26.24 -9.99 -6.24
CA ALA A 346 -24.84 -10.34 -6.01
C ALA A 346 -24.03 -9.16 -5.43
N ALA A 347 -24.30 -7.92 -5.84
CA ALA A 347 -23.66 -6.74 -5.25
C ALA A 347 -24.01 -6.58 -3.75
N VAL A 348 -25.25 -6.88 -3.37
CA VAL A 348 -25.68 -6.89 -1.97
C VAL A 348 -24.97 -7.99 -1.17
N GLU A 349 -24.81 -9.19 -1.73
CA GLU A 349 -24.07 -10.30 -1.12
C GLU A 349 -22.59 -9.93 -0.90
N ALA A 350 -21.91 -9.43 -1.94
CA ALA A 350 -20.52 -9.00 -1.88
C ALA A 350 -20.31 -7.89 -0.82
N THR A 351 -21.22 -6.91 -0.76
CA THR A 351 -21.16 -5.87 0.29
C THR A 351 -21.37 -6.44 1.69
N THR A 352 -22.26 -7.43 1.82
CA THR A 352 -22.50 -8.12 3.11
C THR A 352 -21.26 -8.91 3.55
N ARG A 353 -20.53 -9.51 2.60
CA ARG A 353 -19.25 -10.15 2.86
C ARG A 353 -18.20 -9.15 3.33
N ALA A 354 -18.12 -7.97 2.71
CA ALA A 354 -17.24 -6.88 3.17
C ALA A 354 -17.54 -6.46 4.62
N ILE A 355 -18.81 -6.32 4.99
CA ILE A 355 -19.22 -6.01 6.38
C ILE A 355 -18.81 -7.12 7.35
N THR A 356 -18.92 -8.37 6.93
CA THR A 356 -18.55 -9.53 7.77
C THR A 356 -17.04 -9.55 8.05
N LEU A 357 -16.23 -9.24 7.04
CA LEU A 357 -14.77 -9.24 7.14
C LEU A 357 -14.22 -8.04 7.92
N ASP A 358 -14.86 -6.87 7.82
CA ASP A 358 -14.47 -5.68 8.58
C ASP A 358 -15.71 -4.90 9.06
N PRO A 359 -16.31 -5.33 10.19
CA PRO A 359 -17.54 -4.74 10.73
C PRO A 359 -17.32 -3.32 11.29
N GLN A 360 -16.07 -2.90 11.47
CA GLN A 360 -15.74 -1.57 12.00
C GLN A 360 -15.76 -0.50 10.91
N ASP A 361 -15.64 -0.88 9.63
CA ASP A 361 -15.71 0.10 8.54
C ASP A 361 -17.16 0.49 8.22
N LYS A 362 -17.53 1.71 8.66
CA LYS A 362 -18.85 2.27 8.41
C LYS A 362 -19.15 2.53 6.92
N LYS A 363 -18.16 2.45 6.02
CA LYS A 363 -18.39 2.61 4.57
C LYS A 363 -19.22 1.46 4.01
N TYR A 364 -18.99 0.22 4.43
CA TYR A 364 -19.68 -0.94 3.85
C TYR A 364 -21.17 -1.01 4.22
N PRO A 365 -21.59 -0.78 5.48
CA PRO A 365 -23.01 -0.68 5.81
C PRO A 365 -23.72 0.50 5.12
N ARG A 366 -23.04 1.62 4.91
CA ARG A 366 -23.57 2.75 4.14
C ARG A 366 -23.75 2.39 2.67
N LEU A 367 -22.79 1.71 2.07
CA LEU A 367 -22.88 1.21 0.70
C LEU A 367 -24.06 0.25 0.54
N LEU A 368 -24.20 -0.72 1.46
CA LEU A 368 -25.31 -1.67 1.47
C LEU A 368 -26.67 -0.98 1.61
N LYS A 369 -26.77 0.01 2.49
CA LYS A 369 -27.99 0.82 2.64
C LYS A 369 -28.33 1.54 1.33
N ASN A 370 -27.35 2.13 0.66
CA ASN A 370 -27.54 2.81 -0.62
C ASN A 370 -28.03 1.85 -1.71
N TYR A 371 -27.46 0.65 -1.81
CA TYR A 371 -27.91 -0.39 -2.74
C TYR A 371 -29.36 -0.79 -2.48
N ARG A 372 -29.72 -1.11 -1.23
CA ARG A 372 -31.10 -1.47 -0.86
C ARG A 372 -32.10 -0.35 -1.16
N GLN A 373 -31.75 0.91 -0.89
CA GLN A 373 -32.61 2.06 -1.20
C GLN A 373 -32.85 2.21 -2.70
N LYS A 374 -31.80 2.08 -3.52
CA LYS A 374 -31.92 2.13 -4.98
C LYS A 374 -32.81 1.01 -5.50
N MET A 375 -32.60 -0.24 -5.05
CA MET A 375 -33.45 -1.37 -5.45
C MET A 375 -34.92 -1.19 -5.04
N ALA A 376 -35.18 -0.63 -3.85
CA ALA A 376 -36.52 -0.32 -3.39
C ALA A 376 -37.18 0.80 -4.22
N GLY A 377 -36.40 1.81 -4.63
CA GLY A 377 -36.84 2.88 -5.53
C GLY A 377 -37.11 2.41 -6.96
N THR A 378 -36.37 1.43 -7.45
CA THR A 378 -36.62 0.79 -8.76
C THR A 378 -37.84 -0.15 -8.73
N ARG A 379 -38.23 -0.64 -7.55
CA ARG A 379 -39.39 -1.54 -7.35
C ARG A 379 -40.73 -0.83 -7.03
N VAL A 380 -40.82 0.50 -7.16
CA VAL A 380 -42.08 1.28 -6.99
C VAL A 380 -42.13 2.33 -8.12
N GLN A 381 -42.97 2.23 -9.17
CA GLN A 381 -44.40 1.98 -9.18
C GLN A 381 -44.87 1.01 -10.27
N PRO A 382 -45.76 0.05 -9.96
CA PRO A 382 -46.88 -0.26 -10.83
C PRO A 382 -47.90 0.87 -10.69
N SER A 383 -48.06 1.69 -11.74
CA SER A 383 -49.23 2.54 -11.89
C SER A 383 -50.45 1.66 -12.17
N GLY A 384 -51.11 1.23 -11.10
CA GLY A 384 -52.35 0.44 -11.15
C GLY A 384 -53.29 0.90 -10.03
N PRO A 385 -54.58 1.11 -10.32
CA PRO A 385 -55.35 2.18 -9.70
C PRO A 385 -55.96 1.77 -8.35
N TRP A 386 -56.23 2.78 -7.52
CA TRP A 386 -57.03 2.76 -6.30
C TRP A 386 -56.34 2.34 -5.00
N ARG A 387 -56.02 3.35 -4.17
CA ARG A 387 -56.45 3.38 -2.75
C ARG A 387 -56.10 4.69 -2.05
N TRP A 388 -56.80 5.76 -2.40
CA TRP A 388 -57.27 6.76 -1.42
C TRP A 388 -58.58 7.32 -1.95
N ILE A 389 -59.70 6.94 -1.32
CA ILE A 389 -60.97 7.67 -1.14
C ILE A 389 -62.12 6.67 -1.01
N ARG A 390 -62.41 6.33 0.26
CA ARG A 390 -63.73 6.10 0.87
C ARG A 390 -63.41 5.88 2.36
N ARG A 391 -63.87 6.67 3.32
CA ARG A 391 -65.02 7.57 3.44
C ARG A 391 -64.74 8.49 4.63
N TRP A 392 -65.01 9.77 4.48
CA TRP A 392 -65.86 10.50 5.45
C TRP A 392 -66.85 11.31 4.61
N SER A 393 -68.12 11.22 4.99
CA SER A 393 -69.28 11.52 4.16
C SER A 393 -69.95 12.85 4.50
N ALA A 394 -70.41 13.53 3.44
CA ALA A 394 -71.67 14.26 3.32
C ALA A 394 -71.91 15.54 4.14
N SER A 395 -71.83 16.69 3.45
CA SER A 395 -72.89 17.72 3.31
C SER A 395 -72.33 18.75 2.30
N LEU A 396 -72.95 19.20 1.21
CA LEU A 396 -74.34 19.51 0.91
C LEU A 396 -74.57 19.40 -0.60
N ALA A 397 -75.78 18.98 -0.96
CA ALA A 397 -76.33 19.08 -2.30
C ALA A 397 -76.76 20.54 -2.60
N ARG A 398 -76.53 21.01 -3.84
CA ARG A 398 -77.52 21.59 -4.78
C ARG A 398 -76.88 22.54 -5.81
N ALA A 399 -77.47 22.50 -7.02
CA ALA A 399 -77.44 23.48 -8.10
C ALA A 399 -76.19 23.57 -9.03
N ARG A 400 -76.27 22.77 -10.11
CA ARG A 400 -76.25 23.11 -11.56
C ARG A 400 -75.82 24.53 -12.06
N PRO A 401 -75.50 24.65 -13.38
CA PRO A 401 -74.30 25.29 -13.94
C PRO A 401 -74.56 26.62 -14.68
N GLN A 402 -73.50 27.34 -15.08
CA GLN A 402 -73.35 28.21 -16.27
C GLN A 402 -72.03 29.01 -16.14
N SER A 403 -71.06 28.84 -17.03
CA SER A 403 -70.84 29.48 -18.36
C SER A 403 -69.75 30.54 -18.28
N ALA A 404 -68.81 30.46 -19.23
CA ALA A 404 -67.73 31.40 -19.47
C ALA A 404 -68.25 32.80 -19.88
N PRO A 405 -67.35 33.78 -20.00
CA PRO A 405 -66.71 34.01 -21.30
C PRO A 405 -65.21 33.73 -21.35
#